data_AF-A0A3A1YCM0-F1
#
_entry.id   AF-A0A3A1YCM0-F1
#
_cell.length_a   1.000
_cell.length_b   1.000
_cell.length_c   1.000
_cell.angle_alpha   90.00
_cell.angle_beta   90.00
_cell.angle_gamma   90.00
#
_symmetry.space_group_name_H-M   'P 1'
#
loop_
_entity.id
_entity.type
_entity.pdbx_description
1 polymer ?
#
loop_
_entity_poly.entity_id
_entity_poly.type
_entity_poly.pdbx_seq_one_letter_code
_entity_poly.pdbx_strand_id
1 'polypeptide(L)'
;MWIWKNIDKISDMANVVIALFTFFLGCYIFIYQKDKDKKDREIQWLKDLIITPKMEYIQRYFDEMSSLKEKIKSNDLTNEERDELIKFIKKLSSDLRKSFLIFIQNTTPKLHKSINDKIDELTDDLTDVFSNDEHKLSNEKTYEREINRKIQDTYSFVLEQIFKYK
;
A
#
# COMPACT_ATOMS: atom_id res chain seq x y z
N MET A 1 25.09 -56.69 35.66
CA MET A 1 24.09 -57.02 34.61
C MET A 1 22.73 -56.33 34.83
N TRP A 2 22.24 -56.19 36.07
CA TRP A 2 20.93 -55.57 36.37
C TRP A 2 20.87 -54.05 36.14
N ILE A 3 21.93 -53.32 36.51
CA ILE A 3 22.03 -51.85 36.33
C ILE A 3 22.00 -51.46 34.84
N TRP A 4 22.74 -52.18 33.99
CA TRP A 4 22.76 -51.98 32.54
C TRP A 4 21.37 -52.17 31.90
N LYS A 5 20.64 -53.23 32.27
CA LYS A 5 19.27 -53.47 31.79
C LYS A 5 18.27 -52.37 32.18
N ASN A 6 18.48 -51.70 33.31
CA ASN A 6 17.61 -50.58 33.71
C ASN A 6 17.96 -49.29 32.97
N ILE A 7 19.24 -49.04 32.67
CA ILE A 7 19.69 -47.92 31.85
C ILE A 7 19.16 -48.06 30.41
N ASP A 8 19.23 -49.27 29.84
CA ASP A 8 18.70 -49.55 28.49
C ASP A 8 17.19 -49.27 28.41
N LYS A 9 16.41 -49.72 29.40
CA LYS A 9 14.97 -49.44 29.47
C LYS A 9 14.63 -47.95 29.59
N ILE A 10 15.41 -47.19 30.36
CA ILE A 10 15.21 -45.74 30.50
C ILE A 10 15.56 -45.02 29.19
N SER A 11 16.63 -45.44 28.52
CA SER A 11 17.04 -44.93 27.20
C SER A 11 15.95 -45.18 26.15
N ASP A 12 15.41 -46.40 26.10
CA ASP A 12 14.33 -46.75 25.18
C ASP A 12 13.06 -45.95 25.46
N MET A 13 12.70 -45.76 26.74
CA MET A 13 11.55 -44.95 27.13
C MET A 13 11.75 -43.46 26.78
N ALA A 14 12.96 -42.92 26.97
CA ALA A 14 13.30 -41.57 26.55
C ALA A 14 13.21 -41.42 25.02
N ASN A 15 13.67 -42.40 24.25
CA ASN A 15 13.57 -42.39 22.80
C ASN A 15 12.11 -42.39 22.31
N VAL A 16 11.23 -43.17 22.95
CA VAL A 16 9.78 -43.16 22.65
C VAL A 16 9.18 -41.79 22.96
N VAL A 17 9.54 -41.18 24.10
CA VAL A 17 9.07 -39.85 24.47
C VAL A 17 9.57 -38.78 23.49
N ILE A 18 10.86 -38.82 23.10
CA ILE A 18 11.43 -37.92 22.09
C ILE A 18 10.72 -38.10 20.74
N ALA A 19 10.44 -39.34 20.33
CA ALA A 19 9.71 -39.62 19.10
C ALA A 19 8.29 -39.05 19.13
N LEU A 20 7.58 -39.15 20.26
CA LEU A 20 6.26 -38.56 20.44
C LEU A 20 6.29 -37.02 20.37
N PHE A 21 7.25 -36.38 21.05
CA PHE A 21 7.42 -34.92 20.98
C PHE A 21 7.80 -34.46 19.56
N THR A 22 8.68 -35.19 18.88
CA THR A 22 9.08 -34.91 17.51
C THR A 22 7.90 -35.03 16.56
N PHE A 23 7.08 -36.06 16.70
CA PHE A 23 5.85 -36.24 15.93
C PHE A 23 4.86 -35.09 16.18
N PHE A 24 4.64 -34.72 17.44
CA PHE A 24 3.75 -33.62 17.79
C PHE A 24 4.22 -32.26 17.24
N LEU A 25 5.51 -31.95 17.36
CA LEU A 25 6.13 -30.76 16.76
C LEU A 25 6.01 -30.79 15.23
N GLY A 26 6.23 -31.94 14.60
CA GLY A 26 6.04 -32.12 13.17
C GLY A 26 4.60 -31.82 12.72
N CYS A 27 3.61 -32.35 13.42
CA CYS A 27 2.19 -32.06 13.16
C CYS A 27 1.87 -30.57 13.37
N TYR A 28 2.37 -29.97 14.45
CA TYR A 28 2.17 -28.55 14.74
C TYR A 28 2.76 -27.65 13.64
N ILE A 29 4.01 -27.90 13.24
CA ILE A 29 4.70 -27.17 12.17
C ILE A 29 3.94 -27.34 10.85
N PHE A 30 3.49 -28.55 10.53
CA PHE A 30 2.76 -28.82 9.30
C PHE A 30 1.45 -28.03 9.20
N ILE A 31 0.65 -28.00 10.27
CA ILE A 31 -0.61 -27.23 10.31
C ILE A 31 -0.30 -25.73 10.19
N TYR A 32 0.66 -25.23 10.97
CA TYR A 32 1.05 -23.83 10.94
C TYR A 32 1.58 -23.38 9.57
N GLN A 33 2.45 -24.18 8.94
CA GLN A 33 2.97 -23.91 7.61
C GLN A 33 1.88 -23.93 6.56
N LYS A 34 0.94 -24.88 6.62
CA LYS A 34 -0.16 -24.96 5.66
C LYS A 34 -1.05 -23.71 5.65
N ASP A 35 -1.41 -23.21 6.83
CA ASP A 35 -2.23 -22.01 6.95
C ASP A 35 -1.46 -20.76 6.49
N LYS A 36 -0.17 -20.68 6.84
CA LYS A 36 0.72 -19.61 6.37
C LYS A 36 0.86 -19.61 4.84
N ASP A 37 1.14 -20.77 4.24
CA ASP A 37 1.32 -20.93 2.79
C ASP A 37 0.03 -20.64 2.01
N LYS A 38 -1.14 -20.90 2.60
CA LYS A 38 -2.41 -20.50 2.00
C LYS A 38 -2.53 -18.98 1.97
N LYS A 39 -2.29 -18.31 3.09
CA LYS A 39 -2.37 -16.85 3.20
C LYS A 39 -1.36 -16.16 2.26
N ASP A 40 -0.13 -16.65 2.22
CA ASP A 40 0.93 -16.11 1.36
C ASP A 40 0.54 -16.22 -0.13
N ARG A 41 -0.09 -17.33 -0.54
CA ARG A 41 -0.62 -17.49 -1.91
C ARG A 41 -1.74 -16.52 -2.24
N GLU A 42 -2.71 -16.30 -1.34
CA GLU A 42 -3.81 -15.36 -1.56
C GLU A 42 -3.29 -13.93 -1.75
N ILE A 43 -2.30 -13.52 -0.96
CA ILE A 43 -1.63 -12.21 -1.10
C ILE A 43 -0.87 -12.13 -2.42
N GLN A 44 -0.17 -13.20 -2.80
CA GLN A 44 0.55 -13.24 -4.07
C GLN A 44 -0.43 -13.11 -5.25
N TRP A 45 -1.57 -13.79 -5.21
CA TRP A 45 -2.60 -13.67 -6.24
C TRP A 45 -3.19 -12.26 -6.31
N LEU A 46 -3.45 -11.62 -5.17
CA LEU A 46 -3.83 -10.20 -5.16
C LEU A 46 -2.78 -9.33 -5.86
N LYS A 47 -1.50 -9.53 -5.54
CA LYS A 47 -0.40 -8.77 -6.15
C LYS A 47 -0.35 -9.00 -7.66
N ASP A 48 -0.31 -10.24 -8.08
CA ASP A 48 -0.10 -10.62 -9.48
C ASP A 48 -1.32 -10.36 -10.37
N LEU A 49 -2.53 -10.58 -9.85
CA LEU A 49 -3.77 -10.49 -10.65
C LEU A 49 -4.44 -9.12 -10.60
N ILE A 50 -4.27 -8.36 -9.51
CA ILE A 50 -4.98 -7.09 -9.31
C ILE A 50 -4.01 -5.91 -9.29
N ILE A 51 -2.96 -5.97 -8.46
CA ILE A 51 -2.09 -4.82 -8.23
C ILE A 51 -1.16 -4.59 -9.42
N THR A 52 -0.32 -5.57 -9.76
CA THR A 52 0.71 -5.46 -10.80
C THR A 52 0.14 -4.99 -12.15
N PRO A 53 -0.97 -5.57 -12.67
CA PRO A 53 -1.54 -5.12 -13.94
C PRO A 53 -2.10 -3.70 -13.92
N LYS A 54 -2.32 -3.14 -12.73
CA LYS A 54 -2.94 -1.82 -12.53
C LYS A 54 -1.97 -0.77 -11.99
N MET A 55 -0.70 -1.12 -11.80
CA MET A 55 0.34 -0.19 -11.35
C MET A 55 0.51 0.98 -12.32
N GLU A 56 0.29 0.76 -13.62
CA GLU A 56 0.30 1.82 -14.63
C GLU A 56 -0.69 2.95 -14.31
N TYR A 57 -1.88 2.63 -13.79
CA TYR A 57 -2.88 3.64 -13.44
C TYR A 57 -2.44 4.49 -12.24
N ILE A 58 -1.69 3.90 -11.30
CA ILE A 58 -1.12 4.61 -10.17
C ILE A 58 0.00 5.53 -10.65
N GLN A 59 0.91 5.01 -11.46
CA GLN A 59 2.01 5.79 -12.04
C GLN A 59 1.48 6.98 -12.84
N ARG A 60 0.54 6.71 -13.76
CA ARG A 60 -0.10 7.74 -14.57
C ARG A 60 -0.77 8.82 -13.72
N TYR A 61 -1.47 8.45 -12.64
CA TYR A 61 -2.06 9.42 -11.73
C TYR A 61 -1.01 10.38 -11.14
N PHE A 62 0.11 9.86 -10.64
CA PHE A 62 1.16 10.69 -10.04
C PHE A 62 1.97 11.49 -11.07
N ASP A 63 2.19 10.94 -12.25
CA ASP A 63 2.80 11.68 -13.38
C ASP A 63 1.90 12.85 -13.81
N GLU A 64 0.59 12.62 -13.94
CA GLU A 64 -0.38 13.67 -14.28
C GLU A 64 -0.53 14.71 -13.16
N MET A 65 -0.49 14.31 -11.89
CA MET A 65 -0.44 15.26 -10.76
C MET A 65 0.83 16.10 -10.80
N SER A 66 1.98 15.50 -11.10
CA SER A 66 3.27 16.22 -11.19
C SER A 66 3.29 17.22 -12.35
N SER A 67 2.49 16.99 -13.40
CA SER A 67 2.32 17.91 -14.53
C SER A 67 1.57 19.21 -14.18
N LEU A 68 1.00 19.33 -12.98
CA LEU A 68 0.31 20.55 -12.52
C LEU A 68 1.17 21.81 -12.68
N LYS A 69 2.49 21.69 -12.47
CA LYS A 69 3.44 22.80 -12.65
C LYS A 69 3.35 23.45 -14.02
N GLU A 70 3.19 22.64 -15.07
CA GLU A 70 3.12 23.11 -16.46
C GLU A 70 1.83 23.87 -16.75
N LYS A 71 0.79 23.63 -15.92
CA LYS A 71 -0.51 24.27 -16.03
C LYS A 71 -0.58 25.59 -15.25
N ILE A 72 0.33 25.82 -14.30
CA ILE A 72 0.42 27.06 -13.51
C ILE A 72 1.27 28.07 -14.27
N LYS A 73 0.63 29.01 -14.98
CA LYS A 73 1.30 29.96 -15.88
C LYS A 73 1.74 31.26 -15.21
N SER A 74 1.13 31.62 -14.08
CA SER A 74 1.38 32.86 -13.35
C SER A 74 1.16 32.66 -11.85
N ASN A 75 1.63 33.61 -11.03
CA ASN A 75 1.31 33.64 -9.60
C ASN A 75 -0.14 34.09 -9.36
N ASP A 76 -0.65 34.93 -10.24
CA ASP A 76 -1.99 35.50 -10.17
C ASP A 76 -2.89 34.72 -11.14
N LEU A 77 -3.25 33.50 -10.74
CA LEU A 77 -4.22 32.69 -11.47
C LEU A 77 -5.60 33.34 -11.39
N THR A 78 -6.33 33.36 -12.51
CA THR A 78 -7.74 33.77 -12.48
C THR A 78 -8.58 32.74 -11.75
N ASN A 79 -9.78 33.14 -11.28
CA ASN A 79 -10.72 32.19 -10.68
C ASN A 79 -11.08 31.05 -11.64
N GLU A 80 -11.16 31.33 -12.94
CA GLU A 80 -11.42 30.32 -13.97
C GLU A 80 -10.27 29.31 -14.08
N GLU A 81 -9.02 29.78 -14.10
CA GLU A 81 -7.84 28.90 -14.13
C GLU A 81 -7.74 28.03 -12.87
N ARG A 82 -8.05 28.59 -11.70
CA ARG A 82 -8.10 27.83 -10.42
C ARG A 82 -9.16 26.75 -10.46
N ASP A 83 -10.37 27.09 -10.89
CA ASP A 83 -11.47 26.15 -11.03
C ASP A 83 -11.13 25.01 -11.99
N GLU A 84 -10.43 25.29 -13.10
CA GLU A 84 -9.95 24.28 -14.03
C GLU A 84 -8.94 23.33 -13.39
N LEU A 85 -7.97 23.85 -12.63
CA LEU A 85 -6.98 23.04 -11.92
C LEU A 85 -7.63 22.15 -10.85
N ILE A 86 -8.56 22.69 -10.07
CA ILE A 86 -9.31 21.93 -9.05
C ILE A 86 -10.15 20.83 -9.72
N LYS A 87 -10.84 21.14 -10.82
CA LYS A 87 -11.61 20.14 -11.58
C LYS A 87 -10.70 19.05 -12.14
N PHE A 88 -9.53 19.42 -12.63
CA PHE A 88 -8.53 18.47 -13.12
C PHE A 88 -8.07 17.52 -12.00
N ILE A 89 -7.67 18.05 -10.85
CA ILE A 89 -7.27 17.25 -9.66
C ILE A 89 -8.37 16.28 -9.25
N LYS A 90 -9.60 16.77 -9.09
CA LYS A 90 -10.76 15.94 -8.71
C LYS A 90 -11.05 14.85 -9.73
N LYS A 91 -10.89 15.16 -11.03
CA LYS A 91 -11.03 14.19 -12.11
C LYS A 91 -9.97 13.09 -12.03
N LEU A 92 -8.69 13.44 -11.87
CA LEU A 92 -7.61 12.46 -11.71
C LEU A 92 -7.89 11.50 -10.55
N SER A 93 -8.27 12.03 -9.39
CA SER A 93 -8.59 11.20 -8.23
C SER A 93 -9.82 10.31 -8.47
N SER A 94 -10.83 10.80 -9.21
CA SER A 94 -11.99 9.98 -9.62
C SER A 94 -11.60 8.85 -10.56
N ASP A 95 -10.72 9.13 -11.53
CA ASP A 95 -10.26 8.15 -12.51
C ASP A 95 -9.39 7.07 -11.85
N LEU A 96 -8.49 7.44 -10.93
CA LEU A 96 -7.74 6.47 -10.12
C LEU A 96 -8.67 5.56 -9.31
N ARG A 97 -9.73 6.12 -8.70
CA ARG A 97 -10.71 5.34 -7.95
C ARG A 97 -11.37 4.27 -8.82
N LYS A 98 -11.80 4.64 -10.03
CA LYS A 98 -12.47 3.73 -10.97
C LYS A 98 -11.51 2.71 -11.59
N SER A 99 -10.27 3.09 -11.88
CA SER A 99 -9.31 2.23 -12.58
C SER A 99 -8.56 1.28 -11.65
N PHE A 100 -8.37 1.66 -10.38
CA PHE A 100 -7.60 0.89 -9.40
C PHE A 100 -8.38 0.59 -8.11
N LEU A 101 -8.84 1.61 -7.38
CA LEU A 101 -9.33 1.41 -6.01
C LEU A 101 -10.56 0.50 -5.92
N ILE A 102 -11.48 0.57 -6.88
CA ILE A 102 -12.67 -0.30 -6.93
C ILE A 102 -12.31 -1.80 -6.92
N PHE A 103 -11.16 -2.18 -7.49
CA PHE A 103 -10.74 -3.58 -7.60
C PHE A 103 -10.16 -4.15 -6.30
N ILE A 104 -9.60 -3.28 -5.45
CA ILE A 104 -9.08 -3.67 -4.15
C ILE A 104 -10.09 -3.44 -3.02
N GLN A 105 -11.20 -2.73 -3.28
CA GLN A 105 -12.22 -2.41 -2.29
C GLN A 105 -12.78 -3.65 -1.57
N ASN A 106 -13.18 -4.67 -2.33
CA ASN A 106 -13.78 -5.88 -1.76
C ASN A 106 -12.72 -6.91 -1.35
N THR A 107 -11.63 -6.98 -2.11
CA THR A 107 -10.57 -7.98 -1.89
C THR A 107 -9.71 -7.63 -0.69
N THR A 108 -9.38 -6.34 -0.52
CA THR A 108 -8.55 -5.82 0.58
C THR A 108 -9.07 -4.49 1.13
N PRO A 109 -10.21 -4.49 1.85
CA PRO A 109 -10.89 -3.27 2.30
C PRO A 109 -10.01 -2.33 3.14
N LYS A 110 -9.08 -2.88 3.93
CA LYS A 110 -8.14 -2.10 4.75
C LYS A 110 -7.12 -1.36 3.88
N LEU A 111 -6.55 -2.04 2.88
CA LEU A 111 -5.62 -1.44 1.92
C LEU A 111 -6.33 -0.37 1.09
N HIS A 112 -7.52 -0.70 0.58
CA HIS A 112 -8.39 0.24 -0.12
C HIS A 112 -8.62 1.50 0.70
N LYS A 113 -9.11 1.36 1.94
CA LYS A 113 -9.41 2.51 2.80
C LYS A 113 -8.16 3.35 3.03
N SER A 114 -7.04 2.72 3.39
CA SER A 114 -5.79 3.44 3.67
C SER A 114 -5.29 4.24 2.47
N ILE A 115 -5.37 3.69 1.26
CA ILE A 115 -4.95 4.40 0.05
C ILE A 115 -5.97 5.48 -0.32
N ASN A 116 -7.26 5.17 -0.30
CA ASN A 116 -8.31 6.13 -0.64
C ASN A 116 -8.27 7.35 0.28
N ASP A 117 -8.19 7.15 1.59
CA ASP A 117 -8.13 8.24 2.57
C ASP A 117 -6.92 9.16 2.29
N LYS A 118 -5.77 8.60 1.88
CA LYS A 118 -4.58 9.40 1.53
C LYS A 118 -4.73 10.17 0.20
N ILE A 119 -5.39 9.56 -0.79
CA ILE A 119 -5.71 10.25 -2.06
C ILE A 119 -6.73 11.38 -1.82
N ASP A 120 -7.69 11.17 -0.94
CA ASP A 120 -8.67 12.18 -0.54
C ASP A 120 -7.97 13.35 0.16
N GLU A 121 -7.09 13.07 1.12
CA GLU A 121 -6.26 14.06 1.81
C GLU A 121 -5.44 14.90 0.82
N LEU A 122 -4.75 14.26 -0.14
CA LEU A 122 -4.00 14.98 -1.18
C LEU A 122 -4.92 15.85 -2.04
N THR A 123 -6.10 15.35 -2.42
CA THR A 123 -7.07 16.07 -3.24
C THR A 123 -7.54 17.34 -2.54
N ASP A 124 -7.85 17.23 -1.25
CA ASP A 124 -8.30 18.34 -0.41
C ASP A 124 -7.16 19.34 -0.19
N ASP A 125 -5.98 18.85 0.18
CA ASP A 125 -4.76 19.65 0.36
C ASP A 125 -4.45 20.52 -0.86
N LEU A 126 -4.52 19.93 -2.07
CA LEU A 126 -4.25 20.67 -3.30
C LEU A 126 -5.39 21.63 -3.62
N THR A 127 -6.65 21.23 -3.40
CA THR A 127 -7.81 22.10 -3.61
C THR A 127 -7.72 23.35 -2.73
N ASP A 128 -7.32 23.19 -1.47
CA ASP A 128 -7.14 24.30 -0.52
C ASP A 128 -5.99 25.22 -0.96
N VAL A 129 -4.88 24.65 -1.42
CA VAL A 129 -3.75 25.44 -1.95
C VAL A 129 -4.16 26.28 -3.16
N PHE A 130 -4.93 25.72 -4.09
CA PHE A 130 -5.41 26.47 -5.27
C PHE A 130 -6.53 27.47 -4.95
N SER A 131 -7.24 27.27 -3.84
CA SER A 131 -8.27 28.20 -3.36
C SER A 131 -7.68 29.36 -2.56
N ASN A 132 -6.40 29.31 -2.20
CA ASN A 132 -5.72 30.35 -1.44
C ASN A 132 -4.85 31.25 -2.33
N ASP A 133 -5.37 32.45 -2.57
CA ASP A 133 -4.78 33.51 -3.39
C ASP A 133 -3.44 34.04 -2.87
N GLU A 134 -3.10 33.79 -1.60
CA GLU A 134 -1.83 34.26 -1.01
C GLU A 134 -0.62 33.44 -1.47
N HIS A 135 -0.85 32.23 -2.00
CA HIS A 135 0.22 31.37 -2.45
C HIS A 135 0.72 31.78 -3.85
N LYS A 136 1.97 32.25 -3.90
CA LYS A 136 2.69 32.50 -5.16
C LYS A 136 3.18 31.19 -5.79
N LEU A 137 2.25 30.44 -6.38
CA LEU A 137 2.46 29.06 -6.86
C LEU A 137 3.36 28.93 -8.09
N SER A 138 3.61 30.03 -8.82
CA SER A 138 4.61 30.02 -9.91
C SER A 138 6.05 30.08 -9.38
N ASN A 139 6.24 30.39 -8.09
CA ASN A 139 7.55 30.33 -7.47
C ASN A 139 7.92 28.87 -7.19
N GLU A 140 9.07 28.45 -7.68
CA GLU A 140 9.60 27.09 -7.51
C GLU A 140 9.55 26.60 -6.06
N LYS A 141 9.99 27.42 -5.10
CA LYS A 141 10.07 27.01 -3.69
C LYS A 141 8.68 26.82 -3.08
N THR A 142 7.73 27.67 -3.47
CA THR A 142 6.35 27.58 -3.00
C THR A 142 5.69 26.36 -3.63
N TYR A 143 5.82 26.17 -4.95
CA TYR A 143 5.30 24.99 -5.65
C TYR A 143 5.84 23.70 -5.03
N GLU A 144 7.15 23.64 -4.83
CA GLU A 144 7.81 22.46 -4.27
C GLU A 144 7.25 22.10 -2.89
N ARG A 145 7.08 23.12 -2.03
CA ARG A 145 6.61 22.92 -0.66
C ARG A 145 5.12 22.59 -0.58
N GLU A 146 4.29 23.34 -1.29
CA GLU A 146 2.83 23.26 -1.13
C GLU A 146 2.20 22.17 -2.01
N ILE A 147 2.83 21.82 -3.14
CA ILE A 147 2.28 20.90 -4.13
C ILE A 147 3.18 19.67 -4.30
N ASN A 148 4.40 19.84 -4.82
CA ASN A 148 5.21 18.71 -5.27
C ASN A 148 5.53 17.73 -4.14
N ARG A 149 5.92 18.25 -2.97
CA ARG A 149 6.22 17.42 -1.80
C ARG A 149 5.01 16.61 -1.35
N LYS A 150 3.82 17.20 -1.32
CA LYS A 150 2.58 16.48 -0.95
C LYS A 150 2.29 15.33 -1.93
N ILE A 151 2.52 15.56 -3.23
CA ILE A 151 2.38 14.54 -4.28
C ILE A 151 3.40 13.42 -4.06
N GLN A 152 4.68 13.74 -3.85
CA GLN A 152 5.75 12.74 -3.66
C GLN A 152 5.58 11.92 -2.37
N ASP A 153 5.20 12.57 -1.27
CA ASP A 153 4.95 11.92 0.01
C ASP A 153 3.76 10.96 -0.12
N THR A 154 2.70 11.38 -0.80
CA THR A 154 1.53 10.53 -1.08
C THR A 154 1.90 9.37 -2.00
N TYR A 155 2.68 9.58 -3.05
CA TYR A 155 3.11 8.52 -3.94
C TYR A 155 3.93 7.46 -3.19
N SER A 156 4.91 7.91 -2.42
CA SER A 156 5.75 7.03 -1.58
C SER A 156 4.90 6.22 -0.61
N PHE A 157 3.91 6.85 0.04
CA PHE A 157 2.98 6.17 0.92
C PHE A 157 2.16 5.10 0.19
N VAL A 158 1.61 5.41 -0.98
CA VAL A 158 0.81 4.44 -1.76
C VAL A 158 1.65 3.23 -2.16
N LEU A 159 2.87 3.46 -2.65
CA LEU A 159 3.81 2.38 -2.98
C LEU A 159 4.14 1.55 -1.74
N GLU A 160 4.41 2.19 -0.61
CA GLU A 160 4.68 1.51 0.65
C GLU A 160 3.52 0.61 1.07
N GLN A 161 2.29 1.11 1.05
CA GLN A 161 1.10 0.34 1.40
C GLN A 161 0.94 -0.89 0.49
N ILE A 162 1.17 -0.72 -0.81
CA ILE A 162 1.07 -1.80 -1.80
C ILE A 162 2.14 -2.87 -1.58
N PHE A 163 3.41 -2.47 -1.46
CA PHE A 163 4.52 -3.41 -1.36
C PHE A 163 4.60 -4.10 -0.01
N LYS A 164 4.28 -3.39 1.09
CA LYS A 164 4.28 -3.94 2.45
C LYS A 164 3.01 -4.72 2.79
N TYR A 165 2.02 -4.79 1.90
CA TYR A 165 0.81 -5.56 2.13
C TYR A 165 1.11 -7.05 2.35
N LYS A 166 0.53 -7.60 3.43
CA LYS A 166 0.69 -8.95 4.00
C LYS A 166 -0.64 -9.47 4.57
#